data_AF-A0A843SID8-F1
#
_entry.id   AF-A0A843SID8-F1
#
_cell.length_a   1.000
_cell.length_b   1.000
_cell.length_c   1.000
_cell.angle_alpha   90.00
_cell.angle_beta   90.00
_cell.angle_gamma   90.00
#
_symmetry.space_group_name_H-M   'P 1'
#
loop_
_entity.id
_entity.type
_entity.pdbx_description
1 polymer ?
#
loop_
_entity_poly.entity_id
_entity_poly.type
_entity_poly.pdbx_seq_one_letter_code
_entity_poly.pdbx_strand_id
1 'polypeptide(L)'
;MAPFRYQSAILGRVIEVEAGFLTDYASVPRLPVLYLLFGDTSHKAAVIHDWLYHHHEVCDEATANRVLREASEADGIPAWRRLGIYLGVKIGGTPSWRADGAA
;
A
#
# COMPACT_ATOMS: atom_id res chain seq x y z
N MET A 1 0.30 -19.62 7.58
CA MET A 1 0.05 -18.18 7.81
C MET A 1 -1.45 -17.95 7.80
N ALA A 2 -1.97 -17.11 8.70
CA ALA A 2 -3.40 -16.81 8.75
C ALA A 2 -3.76 -15.74 7.70
N PRO A 3 -4.99 -15.75 7.13
CA PRO A 3 -5.45 -14.67 6.26
C PRO A 3 -5.42 -13.33 7.00
N PHE A 4 -4.95 -12.29 6.34
CA PHE A 4 -4.85 -10.95 6.91
C PHE A 4 -6.07 -10.13 6.50
N ARG A 5 -6.81 -9.62 7.48
CA ARG A 5 -8.01 -8.81 7.24
C ARG A 5 -7.79 -7.39 7.75
N TYR A 6 -8.04 -6.41 6.90
CA TYR A 6 -7.99 -5.00 7.27
C TYR A 6 -9.32 -4.33 6.96
N GLN A 7 -9.93 -3.73 7.98
CA GLN A 7 -11.13 -2.92 7.79
C GLN A 7 -10.71 -1.50 7.45
N SER A 8 -10.92 -1.10 6.19
CA SER A 8 -10.62 0.27 5.78
C SER A 8 -11.83 1.17 6.03
N ALA A 9 -11.63 2.27 6.75
CA ALA A 9 -12.64 3.30 6.91
C ALA A 9 -12.85 4.09 5.61
N ILE A 10 -11.78 4.30 4.83
CA ILE A 10 -11.83 4.98 3.53
C ILE A 10 -12.63 4.18 2.50
N LEU A 11 -12.42 2.87 2.39
CA LEU A 11 -13.16 2.04 1.44
C LEU A 11 -14.51 1.54 1.95
N GLY A 12 -14.79 1.71 3.26
CA GLY A 12 -16.01 1.24 3.89
C GLY A 12 -16.20 -0.28 3.81
N ARG A 13 -15.12 -1.04 3.56
CA ARG A 13 -15.14 -2.49 3.37
C ARG A 13 -13.95 -3.15 4.06
N VAL A 14 -14.09 -4.45 4.29
CA VAL A 14 -12.99 -5.31 4.73
C VAL A 14 -12.20 -5.74 3.51
N ILE A 15 -10.90 -5.47 3.54
CA ILE A 15 -9.91 -5.99 2.61
C ILE A 15 -9.42 -7.31 3.20
N GLU A 16 -9.68 -8.41 2.51
CA GLU A 16 -9.15 -9.73 2.88
C GLU A 16 -7.98 -10.06 1.97
N VAL A 17 -6.78 -10.09 2.55
CA VAL A 17 -5.57 -10.53 1.86
C VAL A 17 -5.38 -12.01 2.14
N GLU A 18 -5.35 -12.80 1.07
CA GLU A 18 -5.21 -14.25 1.15
C GLU A 18 -3.87 -14.66 1.80
N ALA A 19 -3.91 -15.76 2.55
CA ALA A 19 -2.71 -16.30 3.18
C ALA A 19 -1.76 -16.84 2.11
N GLY A 20 -0.62 -16.17 1.92
CA GLY A 20 0.33 -16.52 0.87
C GLY A 20 0.28 -15.60 -0.35
N PHE A 21 -0.47 -14.48 -0.29
CA PHE A 21 -0.23 -13.35 -1.18
C PHE A 21 1.26 -13.01 -1.09
N LEU A 22 2.00 -13.34 -2.16
CA LEU A 22 3.37 -12.90 -2.32
C LEU A 22 3.26 -11.39 -2.50
N THR A 23 3.44 -10.65 -1.40
CA THR A 23 3.86 -9.27 -1.47
C THR A 23 5.14 -9.29 -2.27
N ASP A 24 5.03 -8.95 -3.54
CA ASP A 24 6.19 -8.80 -4.37
C ASP A 24 6.82 -7.48 -3.98
N TYR A 25 7.56 -7.50 -2.87
CA TYR A 25 8.48 -6.43 -2.47
C TYR A 25 9.41 -5.99 -3.61
N ALA A 26 9.44 -6.73 -4.75
CA ALA A 26 10.22 -6.45 -5.93
C ALA A 26 9.43 -5.97 -7.18
N SER A 27 8.09 -6.06 -7.24
CA SER A 27 7.32 -5.59 -8.42
C SER A 27 7.02 -4.09 -8.40
N VAL A 28 7.17 -3.42 -7.26
CA VAL A 28 7.41 -1.98 -7.29
C VAL A 28 8.78 -1.80 -7.94
N PRO A 29 8.91 -1.19 -9.14
CA PRO A 29 10.19 -0.98 -9.77
C PRO A 29 11.05 -0.15 -8.82
N ARG A 30 11.92 -0.83 -8.05
CA ARG A 30 12.79 -0.35 -6.97
C ARG A 30 12.76 1.17 -6.86
N LEU A 31 11.70 1.75 -6.29
CA LEU A 31 11.71 3.12 -5.83
C LEU A 31 12.38 2.98 -4.48
N PRO A 32 13.72 3.07 -4.39
CA PRO A 32 14.46 2.66 -3.20
C PRO A 32 14.03 3.52 -2.01
N VAL A 33 13.53 4.74 -2.30
CA VAL A 33 12.93 5.71 -1.40
C VAL A 33 11.74 5.15 -0.61
N LEU A 34 10.84 4.37 -1.23
CA LEU A 34 9.68 3.82 -0.55
C LEU A 34 10.08 2.70 0.40
N TYR A 35 10.88 1.73 -0.05
CA TYR A 35 11.40 0.66 0.81
C TYR A 35 12.27 1.22 1.97
N LEU A 36 13.08 2.27 1.72
CA LEU A 36 13.84 3.00 2.74
C LEU A 36 12.93 3.77 3.73
N LEU A 37 11.78 4.29 3.29
CA LEU A 37 10.79 4.94 4.15
C LEU A 37 9.95 3.94 4.96
N PHE A 38 9.62 2.79 4.37
CA PHE A 38 8.79 1.73 4.94
C PHE A 38 9.50 0.84 5.96
N GLY A 39 10.84 0.86 6.01
CA GLY A 39 11.67 -0.09 6.75
C GLY A 39 11.05 -0.63 8.05
N ASP A 40 10.98 -1.95 8.15
CA ASP A 40 10.58 -2.84 9.27
C ASP A 40 9.26 -2.54 10.04
N THR A 41 8.67 -1.36 9.90
CA THR A 41 7.65 -0.82 10.83
C THR A 41 6.21 -0.87 10.31
N SER A 42 5.98 -1.05 9.01
CA SER A 42 4.61 -1.11 8.44
C SER A 42 4.42 -2.24 7.43
N HIS A 43 4.82 -3.45 7.83
CA HIS A 43 4.60 -4.65 7.02
C HIS A 43 3.13 -4.85 6.62
N LYS A 44 2.17 -4.57 7.52
CA LYS A 44 0.74 -4.71 7.24
C LYS A 44 0.23 -3.68 6.25
N ALA A 45 0.57 -2.41 6.44
CA ALA A 45 0.17 -1.33 5.55
C ALA A 45 0.71 -1.53 4.12
N ALA A 46 1.96 -2.00 3.99
CA ALA A 46 2.58 -2.32 2.70
C ALA A 46 1.83 -3.45 1.99
N VAL A 47 1.51 -4.55 2.70
CA VAL A 47 0.77 -5.68 2.13
C VAL A 47 -0.61 -5.25 1.59
N ILE A 48 -1.33 -4.40 2.33
CA ILE A 48 -2.64 -3.87 1.87
C ILE A 48 -2.47 -3.00 0.62
N HIS A 49 -1.45 -2.15 0.62
CA HIS A 49 -1.19 -1.24 -0.50
C HIS A 49 -0.84 -2.02 -1.77
N ASP A 50 0.05 -3.01 -1.69
CA ASP A 50 0.40 -3.88 -2.81
C ASP A 50 -0.79 -4.71 -3.29
N TRP A 51 -1.63 -5.21 -2.38
CA TRP A 51 -2.84 -5.91 -2.76
C TRP A 51 -3.81 -4.99 -3.52
N LEU A 52 -4.08 -3.78 -3.02
CA LEU A 52 -4.91 -2.80 -3.70
C LEU A 52 -4.30 -2.34 -5.03
N TYR A 53 -2.98 -2.37 -5.12
CA TYR A 53 -2.25 -2.01 -6.34
C TYR A 53 -2.56 -2.93 -7.50
N HIS A 54 -2.70 -4.24 -7.24
CA HIS A 54 -3.04 -5.22 -8.28
C HIS A 54 -4.55 -5.36 -8.52
N HIS A 55 -5.39 -4.81 -7.64
CA HIS A 55 -6.85 -4.88 -7.73
C HIS A 55 -7.43 -3.52 -8.12
N HIS A 56 -7.11 -3.05 -9.33
CA HIS A 56 -7.52 -1.76 -9.89
C HIS A 56 -9.05 -1.58 -9.94
N GLU A 57 -9.80 -2.68 -9.95
CA GLU A 57 -11.26 -2.70 -9.89
C GLU A 57 -11.83 -2.35 -8.50
N VAL A 58 -11.01 -2.45 -7.44
CA VAL A 58 -11.41 -2.16 -6.06
C VAL A 58 -11.33 -0.67 -5.78
N CYS A 59 -10.28 0.00 -6.26
CA CYS A 59 -10.11 1.44 -6.08
C CYS A 59 -9.07 2.04 -7.03
N ASP A 60 -9.06 3.37 -7.13
CA ASP A 60 -8.03 4.13 -7.84
C ASP A 60 -6.75 4.32 -7.00
N GLU A 61 -5.65 4.67 -7.68
CA GLU A 61 -4.34 4.90 -7.07
C GLU A 61 -4.40 5.87 -5.87
N ALA A 62 -5.20 6.95 -6.00
CA ALA A 62 -5.31 7.94 -4.94
C ALA A 62 -5.98 7.35 -3.69
N THR A 63 -6.98 6.50 -3.86
CA THR A 63 -7.63 5.79 -2.75
C THR A 63 -6.70 4.77 -2.12
N ALA A 64 -5.96 3.98 -2.92
CA ALA A 64 -4.95 3.05 -2.40
C ALA A 64 -3.90 3.77 -1.54
N ASN A 65 -3.40 4.91 -2.01
CA ASN A 65 -2.44 5.75 -1.27
C ASN A 65 -3.02 6.33 0.03
N ARG A 66 -4.32 6.62 0.08
CA ARG A 66 -4.99 7.07 1.32
C ARG A 66 -5.18 5.92 2.31
N VAL A 67 -5.54 4.72 1.83
CA VAL A 67 -5.66 3.51 2.67
C VAL A 67 -4.32 3.15 3.29
N LEU A 68 -3.22 3.27 2.54
CA LEU A 68 -1.87 3.10 3.07
C LEU A 68 -1.59 4.05 4.25
N ARG A 69 -1.98 5.32 4.12
CA ARG A 69 -1.81 6.31 5.18
C ARG A 69 -2.67 6.00 6.40
N GLU A 70 -3.89 5.52 6.21
CA GLU A 70 -4.81 5.07 7.27
C GLU A 70 -4.21 3.86 8.02
N ALA A 71 -3.75 2.85 7.28
CA ALA A 71 -3.13 1.66 7.87
C ALA A 71 -1.82 2.02 8.62
N SER A 72 -1.02 2.93 8.07
CA SER A 72 0.20 3.42 8.75
C SER A 72 -0.12 4.19 10.04
N GLU A 73 -1.27 4.87 10.09
CA GLU A 73 -1.75 5.54 11.30
C GLU A 73 -2.19 4.54 12.37
N ALA A 74 -2.87 3.48 11.96
CA ALA A 74 -3.27 2.38 12.83
C ALA A 74 -2.06 1.62 13.40
N ASP A 75 -0.97 1.50 12.63
CA ASP A 75 0.31 0.94 13.08
C ASP A 75 1.11 1.90 13.99
N GLY A 76 0.60 3.12 14.25
CA GLY A 76 1.24 4.08 15.15
C GLY A 76 2.41 4.86 14.55
N ILE A 77 2.55 4.88 13.21
CA ILE A 77 3.64 5.60 12.55
C ILE A 77 3.45 7.12 12.76
N PRO A 78 4.51 7.84 13.18
CA PRO A 78 4.43 9.28 13.39
C PRO A 78 4.09 10.04 12.09
N ALA A 79 3.32 11.12 12.22
CA ALA A 79 2.73 11.84 11.10
C ALA A 79 3.75 12.33 10.05
N TRP A 80 4.94 12.75 10.47
CA TRP A 80 6.00 13.20 9.55
C TRP A 80 6.50 12.07 8.64
N ARG A 81 6.58 10.83 9.16
CA ARG A 81 6.99 9.65 8.40
C ARG A 81 5.88 9.18 7.47
N ARG A 82 4.62 9.19 7.95
CA ARG A 82 3.43 8.92 7.11
C ARG A 82 3.33 9.89 5.94
N LEU A 83 3.62 11.17 6.17
CA LEU A 83 3.64 12.19 5.13
C LEU A 83 4.73 11.91 4.08
N GLY A 84 5.94 11.56 4.52
CA GLY A 84 7.02 11.17 3.62
C GLY A 84 6.66 9.97 2.74
N ILE A 85 6.07 8.94 3.33
CA ILE A 85 5.57 7.75 2.61
C ILE A 85 4.50 8.15 1.59
N TYR A 86 3.49 8.91 2.01
CA TYR A 86 2.39 9.34 1.15
C TYR A 86 2.86 10.19 -0.04
N LEU A 87 3.82 11.10 0.19
CA LEU A 87 4.41 11.89 -0.88
C LEU A 87 5.24 11.03 -1.84
N GLY A 88 5.99 10.06 -1.30
CA GLY A 88 6.77 9.10 -2.09
C GLY A 88 5.89 8.29 -3.05
N VAL A 89 4.80 7.68 -2.56
CA VAL A 89 3.86 6.94 -3.41
C VAL A 89 3.13 7.86 -4.39
N LYS A 90 2.79 9.08 -3.99
CA LYS A 90 2.07 10.01 -4.88
C LYS A 90 2.94 10.52 -6.04
N ILE A 91 4.24 10.71 -5.81
CA ILE A 91 5.17 11.20 -6.84
C ILE A 91 5.63 10.05 -7.75
N GLY A 92 5.88 8.87 -7.18
CA GLY A 92 6.42 7.72 -7.92
C GLY A 92 5.38 6.69 -8.39
N GLY A 93 4.16 6.72 -7.85
CA GLY A 93 3.15 5.67 -8.04
C GLY A 93 2.41 5.75 -9.37
N THR A 94 2.07 6.96 -9.85
CA THR A 94 1.19 7.12 -11.02
C THR A 94 1.70 6.49 -12.32
N PRO A 95 2.99 6.63 -12.70
CA PRO A 95 3.50 5.95 -13.90
C PRO A 95 3.46 4.43 -13.75
N SER A 96 3.79 3.92 -12.56
CA SER A 96 3.81 2.49 -12.27
C SER A 96 2.39 1.92 -12.23
N TRP A 97 1.42 2.65 -11.67
CA TRP A 97 0.03 2.20 -11.53
C TRP A 97 -0.60 2.04 -12.91
N ARG A 98 -0.34 3.00 -13.81
CA ARG A 98 -0.81 2.91 -15.19
C ARG A 98 -0.17 1.77 -15.97
N ALA A 99 1.07 1.42 -15.67
CA ALA A 99 1.77 0.31 -16.32
C ALA A 99 1.20 -1.05 -15.86
N ASP A 100 0.91 -1.19 -14.56
CA ASP A 100 0.33 -2.41 -13.98
C ASP A 100 -1.12 -2.65 -14.47
N GLY A 101 -1.96 -1.62 -14.46
CA GLY A 101 -3.35 -1.74 -14.94
C GLY A 101 -3.52 -1.84 -16.47
N ALA A 102 -2.44 -1.69 -17.24
CA ALA A 102 -2.44 -1.88 -18.69
C ALA A 102 -1.96 -3.27 -19.14
N ALA A 103 -1.46 -4.10 -18.20
CA ALA A 103 -1.04 -5.47 -18.42
C ALA A 103 -2.21 -6.45 -18.29
#